data_AF-A0A2U9ICY5-F1
#
_entry.id   AF-A0A2U9ICY5-F1
#
_cell.length_a   1.000
_cell.length_b   1.000
_cell.length_c   1.000
_cell.angle_alpha   90.00
_cell.angle_beta   90.00
_cell.angle_gamma   90.00
#
_symmetry.space_group_name_H-M   'P 1'
#
loop_
_entity.id
_entity.type
_entity.pdbx_description
1 polymer ?
#
loop_
_entity_poly.entity_id
_entity_poly.type
_entity_poly.pdbx_seq_one_letter_code
_entity_poly.pdbx_strand_id
1 'polypeptide(L)'
;MNIEEEALIWASITLVLSILLTFFAGRHYFKSKNIMWLFWFLGFVLFVVAAICQEFFAFGIGGYLLSAIYVFSVAELVVILSLGSIQQAPKNWIKVYYWYSFFVTIAIIGSILLQRFNVLENYLPMNFPPVVMGTSSMGTIVGSGVILFFAAKALLFKGNKIKMSSVILGIVILGFGGTLVSGGFIEALYISEFIGMSLFLYGIS
;
A
#
# COMPACT_ATOMS: atom_id res chain seq x y z
N MET A 1 -24.28 -4.79 12.78
CA MET A 1 -23.88 -5.55 11.59
C MET A 1 -23.00 -6.68 12.10
N ASN A 2 -23.01 -7.88 11.51
CA ASN A 2 -22.07 -8.92 11.94
C ASN A 2 -20.66 -8.59 11.40
N ILE A 3 -19.60 -9.04 12.08
CA ILE A 3 -18.19 -8.77 11.72
C ILE A 3 -17.90 -9.20 10.27
N GLU A 4 -18.51 -10.31 9.84
CA GLU A 4 -18.42 -10.81 8.47
C GLU A 4 -19.03 -9.85 7.44
N GLU A 5 -20.22 -9.30 7.71
CA GLU A 5 -20.88 -8.32 6.84
C GLU A 5 -20.05 -7.03 6.74
N GLU A 6 -19.46 -6.58 7.85
CA GLU A 6 -18.54 -5.44 7.89
C GLU A 6 -17.30 -5.70 7.03
N ALA A 7 -16.64 -6.83 7.23
CA ALA A 7 -15.45 -7.20 6.46
C ALA A 7 -15.73 -7.24 4.95
N LEU A 8 -16.88 -7.79 4.55
CA LEU A 8 -17.28 -7.84 3.14
C LEU A 8 -17.49 -6.44 2.55
N ILE A 9 -18.25 -5.58 3.24
CA ILE A 9 -18.51 -4.22 2.77
C ILE A 9 -17.19 -3.45 2.60
N TRP A 10 -16.30 -3.52 3.59
CA TRP A 10 -15.05 -2.78 3.55
C TRP A 10 -14.06 -3.35 2.53
N ALA A 11 -13.93 -4.67 2.41
CA ALA A 11 -13.15 -5.30 1.35
C ALA A 11 -13.62 -4.85 -0.04
N SER A 12 -14.94 -4.76 -0.25
CA SER A 12 -15.51 -4.36 -1.54
C SER A 12 -15.28 -2.89 -1.85
N ILE A 13 -15.38 -2.02 -0.85
CA ILE A 13 -15.03 -0.60 -0.97
C ILE A 13 -13.55 -0.45 -1.33
N THR A 14 -12.65 -1.15 -0.63
CA THR A 14 -11.20 -1.14 -0.89
C THR A 14 -10.89 -1.67 -2.29
N LEU A 15 -11.58 -2.72 -2.75
CA LEU A 15 -11.43 -3.24 -4.10
C LEU A 15 -11.82 -2.20 -5.16
N VAL A 16 -13.00 -1.58 -5.02
CA VAL A 16 -13.45 -0.53 -5.96
C VAL A 16 -12.48 0.65 -6.00
N LEU A 17 -12.04 1.14 -4.84
CA LEU A 17 -11.11 2.26 -4.77
C LEU A 17 -9.73 1.89 -5.36
N SER A 18 -9.24 0.68 -5.12
CA SER A 18 -7.96 0.21 -5.68
C SER A 18 -8.00 0.12 -7.21
N ILE A 19 -9.12 -0.32 -7.79
CA ILE A 19 -9.35 -0.34 -9.24
C ILE A 19 -9.36 1.08 -9.80
N LEU A 20 -10.05 2.02 -9.15
CA LEU A 20 -10.08 3.42 -9.57
C LEU A 20 -8.68 4.05 -9.53
N LEU A 21 -7.95 3.89 -8.43
CA LEU A 21 -6.56 4.37 -8.32
C LEU A 21 -5.67 3.80 -9.43
N THR A 22 -5.78 2.50 -9.70
CA THR A 22 -5.07 1.81 -10.80
C THR A 22 -5.41 2.43 -12.14
N PHE A 23 -6.70 2.65 -12.41
CA PHE A 23 -7.16 3.25 -13.66
C PHE A 23 -6.62 4.66 -13.86
N PHE A 24 -6.69 5.53 -12.86
CA PHE A 24 -6.18 6.91 -12.98
C PHE A 24 -4.66 6.95 -13.13
N ALA A 25 -3.92 6.20 -12.33
CA ALA A 25 -2.46 6.10 -12.46
C ALA A 25 -2.05 5.55 -13.84
N GLY A 26 -2.75 4.50 -14.31
CA GLY A 26 -2.57 3.94 -15.65
C GLY A 26 -2.82 4.98 -16.74
N ARG A 27 -3.90 5.75 -16.65
CA ARG A 27 -4.21 6.83 -17.60
C ARG A 27 -3.09 7.87 -17.67
N HIS A 28 -2.53 8.28 -16.53
CA HIS A 28 -1.39 9.19 -16.48
C HIS A 28 -0.13 8.57 -17.11
N TYR A 29 0.14 7.30 -16.83
CA TYR A 29 1.27 6.58 -17.42
C TYR A 29 1.13 6.46 -18.94
N PHE A 30 -0.01 5.98 -19.45
CA PHE A 30 -0.18 5.78 -20.89
C PHE A 30 -0.15 7.09 -21.69
N LYS A 31 -0.57 8.21 -21.10
CA LYS A 31 -0.48 9.54 -21.72
C LYS A 31 0.94 10.12 -21.70
N SER A 32 1.64 10.03 -20.58
CA SER A 32 2.94 10.72 -20.39
C SER A 32 4.16 9.85 -20.67
N LYS A 33 4.01 8.52 -20.64
CA LYS A 33 5.09 7.51 -20.67
C LYS A 33 6.20 7.77 -19.63
N ASN A 34 5.86 8.48 -18.55
CA ASN A 34 6.80 8.81 -17.49
C ASN A 34 7.00 7.61 -16.55
N ILE A 35 8.25 7.32 -16.23
CA ILE A 35 8.65 6.21 -15.37
C ILE A 35 8.07 6.28 -13.95
N MET A 36 7.89 7.48 -13.38
CA MET A 36 7.22 7.68 -12.10
C MET A 36 5.80 7.10 -12.13
N TRP A 37 5.05 7.43 -13.19
CA TRP A 37 3.68 6.96 -13.36
C TRP A 37 3.60 5.46 -13.67
N LEU A 38 4.63 4.88 -14.29
CA LEU A 38 4.72 3.42 -14.44
C LEU A 38 4.78 2.74 -13.07
N PHE A 39 5.69 3.18 -12.21
CA PHE A 39 5.80 2.63 -10.86
C PHE A 39 4.51 2.82 -10.07
N TRP A 40 3.89 4.00 -10.15
CA TRP A 40 2.62 4.22 -9.45
C TRP A 40 1.51 3.29 -9.96
N PHE A 41 1.40 3.13 -11.27
CA PHE A 41 0.47 2.17 -11.86
C PHE A 41 0.71 0.74 -11.39
N LEU A 42 1.97 0.26 -11.39
CA LEU A 42 2.32 -1.09 -10.93
C LEU A 42 2.04 -1.27 -9.43
N GLY A 43 2.31 -0.26 -8.61
CA GLY A 43 1.97 -0.27 -7.18
C GLY A 43 0.47 -0.42 -6.96
N PHE A 44 -0.36 0.30 -7.71
CA PHE A 44 -1.82 0.15 -7.60
C PHE A 44 -2.35 -1.18 -8.16
N VAL A 45 -1.69 -1.78 -9.16
CA VAL A 45 -2.00 -3.16 -9.57
C VAL A 45 -1.78 -4.14 -8.41
N LEU A 46 -0.67 -4.02 -7.67
CA LEU A 46 -0.46 -4.82 -6.46
C LEU A 46 -1.51 -4.53 -5.38
N PHE A 47 -2.00 -3.29 -5.29
CA PHE A 47 -3.08 -2.98 -4.37
C PHE A 47 -4.39 -3.69 -4.76
N VAL A 48 -4.73 -3.76 -6.06
CA VAL A 48 -5.88 -4.56 -6.52
C VAL A 48 -5.71 -6.03 -6.13
N VAL A 49 -4.51 -6.59 -6.27
CA VAL A 49 -4.23 -7.98 -5.85
C VAL A 49 -4.44 -8.15 -4.33
N ALA A 50 -3.96 -7.22 -3.51
CA ALA A 50 -4.15 -7.24 -2.07
C ALA A 50 -5.64 -7.13 -1.70
N ALA A 51 -6.39 -6.26 -2.36
CA ALA A 51 -7.83 -6.07 -2.13
C ALA A 51 -8.64 -7.32 -2.52
N ILE A 52 -8.27 -8.00 -3.60
CA ILE A 52 -8.85 -9.31 -3.96
C ILE A 52 -8.57 -10.34 -2.87
N CYS A 53 -7.38 -10.34 -2.27
CA CYS A 53 -7.11 -11.24 -1.14
C CYS A 53 -7.97 -10.89 0.09
N GLN A 54 -8.19 -9.60 0.36
CA GLN A 54 -9.09 -9.15 1.43
C GLN A 54 -10.54 -9.60 1.20
N GLU A 55 -11.03 -9.60 -0.04
CA GLU A 55 -12.35 -10.19 -0.38
C GLU A 55 -12.42 -11.66 0.04
N PHE A 56 -11.42 -12.47 -0.33
CA PHE A 56 -11.38 -13.88 0.10
C PHE A 56 -11.34 -14.01 1.62
N PHE A 57 -10.56 -13.20 2.32
CA PHE A 57 -10.53 -13.18 3.79
C PHE A 57 -11.90 -12.82 4.39
N ALA A 58 -12.63 -11.89 3.79
CA ALA A 58 -13.98 -11.51 4.20
C ALA A 58 -15.00 -12.64 4.05
N PHE A 59 -14.80 -13.56 3.10
CA PHE A 59 -15.56 -14.82 2.99
C PHE A 59 -15.07 -15.93 3.95
N GLY A 60 -14.12 -15.64 4.84
CA GLY A 60 -13.50 -16.62 5.73
C GLY A 60 -12.53 -17.57 5.01
N ILE A 61 -12.17 -17.29 3.76
CA ILE A 61 -11.25 -18.09 2.96
C ILE A 61 -9.82 -17.61 3.27
N GLY A 62 -9.08 -18.44 4.01
CA GLY A 62 -7.70 -18.17 4.40
C GLY A 62 -6.70 -19.22 3.92
N GLY A 63 -5.52 -19.20 4.52
CA GLY A 63 -4.46 -20.18 4.27
C GLY A 63 -3.15 -19.55 3.82
N TYR A 64 -2.11 -20.37 3.82
CA TYR A 64 -0.73 -19.89 3.63
C TYR A 64 -0.51 -19.19 2.30
N LEU A 65 -0.96 -19.78 1.18
CA LEU A 65 -0.74 -19.19 -0.14
C LEU A 65 -1.38 -17.81 -0.27
N LEU A 66 -2.65 -17.69 0.14
CA LEU A 66 -3.38 -16.44 0.09
C LEU A 66 -2.78 -15.39 1.03
N SER A 67 -2.38 -15.80 2.24
CA SER A 67 -1.70 -14.94 3.21
C SER A 67 -0.33 -14.45 2.69
N ALA A 68 0.43 -15.32 2.03
CA ALA A 68 1.72 -15.00 1.43
C ALA A 68 1.56 -13.98 0.29
N ILE A 69 0.59 -14.19 -0.61
CA ILE A 69 0.29 -13.24 -1.70
C ILE A 69 -0.13 -11.88 -1.13
N TYR A 70 -1.06 -11.86 -0.17
CA TYR A 70 -1.53 -10.63 0.45
C TYR A 70 -0.39 -9.82 1.07
N VAL A 71 0.41 -10.45 1.94
CA VAL A 71 1.53 -9.79 2.63
C VAL A 71 2.55 -9.27 1.62
N PHE A 72 2.91 -10.08 0.63
CA PHE A 72 3.84 -9.67 -0.42
C PHE A 72 3.31 -8.46 -1.18
N SER A 73 2.06 -8.50 -1.63
CA SER A 73 1.40 -7.41 -2.36
C SER A 73 1.34 -6.12 -1.53
N VAL A 74 0.97 -6.20 -0.25
CA VAL A 74 0.90 -5.03 0.64
C VAL A 74 2.28 -4.42 0.91
N ALA A 75 3.31 -5.24 1.11
CA ALA A 75 4.65 -4.71 1.33
C ALA A 75 5.24 -4.11 0.03
N GLU A 76 5.14 -4.84 -1.08
CA GLU A 76 5.71 -4.43 -2.37
C GLU A 76 4.97 -3.27 -3.01
N LEU A 77 3.66 -3.11 -2.80
CA LEU A 77 2.96 -1.93 -3.35
C LEU A 77 3.60 -0.65 -2.82
N VAL A 78 3.93 -0.56 -1.53
CA VAL A 78 4.53 0.64 -0.94
C VAL A 78 5.95 0.85 -1.46
N VAL A 79 6.74 -0.22 -1.59
CA VAL A 79 8.09 -0.18 -2.18
C VAL A 79 8.01 0.34 -3.61
N ILE A 80 7.11 -0.20 -4.43
CA ILE A 80 6.94 0.22 -5.83
C ILE A 80 6.42 1.66 -5.94
N LEU A 81 5.44 2.07 -5.14
CA LEU A 81 4.98 3.46 -5.11
C LEU A 81 6.13 4.43 -4.76
N SER A 82 6.97 4.05 -3.80
CA SER A 82 8.15 4.82 -3.41
C SER A 82 9.21 4.90 -4.51
N LEU A 83 9.36 3.83 -5.32
CA LEU A 83 10.20 3.82 -6.52
C LEU A 83 9.71 4.80 -7.58
N GLY A 84 8.42 5.11 -7.64
CA GLY A 84 7.91 6.22 -8.44
C GLY A 84 8.31 7.58 -7.86
N SER A 85 8.12 7.77 -6.56
CA SER A 85 8.40 9.05 -5.89
C SER A 85 9.89 9.44 -5.95
N ILE A 86 10.80 8.48 -5.80
CA ILE A 86 12.26 8.72 -5.83
C ILE A 86 12.75 9.20 -7.21
N GLN A 87 11.98 9.06 -8.28
CA GLN A 87 12.36 9.54 -9.63
C GLN A 87 12.56 11.06 -9.68
N GLN A 88 12.10 11.78 -8.66
CA GLN A 88 12.30 13.22 -8.47
C GLN A 88 13.64 13.57 -7.79
N ALA A 89 14.46 12.57 -7.45
CA ALA A 89 15.76 12.70 -6.82
C ALA A 89 16.91 12.76 -7.84
N PRO A 90 18.12 13.16 -7.43
CA PRO A 90 19.31 13.01 -8.27
C PRO A 90 19.60 11.53 -8.61
N LYS A 91 20.17 11.28 -9.79
CA LYS A 91 20.41 9.92 -10.34
C LYS A 91 21.14 8.97 -9.38
N ASN A 92 22.09 9.48 -8.59
CA ASN A 92 22.84 8.65 -7.64
C ASN A 92 21.93 8.09 -6.54
N TRP A 93 21.02 8.92 -6.02
CA TRP A 93 20.04 8.50 -5.01
C TRP A 93 19.02 7.50 -5.56
N ILE A 94 18.58 7.68 -6.81
CA ILE A 94 17.71 6.71 -7.49
C ILE A 94 18.38 5.33 -7.55
N LYS A 95 19.65 5.27 -7.96
CA LYS A 95 20.39 3.99 -8.04
C LYS A 95 20.56 3.31 -6.68
N VAL A 96 20.92 4.08 -5.65
CA VAL A 96 21.04 3.55 -4.28
C VAL A 96 19.70 3.01 -3.80
N TYR A 97 18.61 3.73 -4.08
CA TYR A 97 17.28 3.31 -3.68
C TYR A 97 16.80 2.06 -4.43
N TYR A 98 17.18 1.86 -5.69
CA TYR A 98 16.91 0.62 -6.41
C TYR A 98 17.57 -0.60 -5.74
N TRP A 99 18.82 -0.47 -5.31
CA TRP A 99 19.49 -1.53 -4.56
C TRP A 99 18.82 -1.80 -3.21
N TYR A 100 18.43 -0.73 -2.51
CA TYR A 100 17.68 -0.85 -1.26
C TYR A 100 16.36 -1.61 -1.47
N SER A 101 15.54 -1.18 -2.43
CA SER A 101 14.27 -1.82 -2.76
C SER A 101 14.46 -3.28 -3.15
N PHE A 102 15.46 -3.60 -3.98
CA PHE A 102 15.76 -4.98 -4.34
C PHE A 102 16.11 -5.85 -3.13
N PHE A 103 16.95 -5.35 -2.21
CA PHE A 103 17.29 -6.06 -0.99
C PHE A 103 16.07 -6.28 -0.09
N VAL A 104 15.22 -5.26 0.06
CA VAL A 104 13.97 -5.36 0.82
C VAL A 104 13.04 -6.41 0.22
N THR A 105 12.86 -6.42 -1.11
CA THR A 105 12.04 -7.43 -1.79
C THR A 105 12.54 -8.84 -1.52
N ILE A 106 13.85 -9.07 -1.61
CA ILE A 106 14.45 -10.37 -1.28
C ILE A 106 14.21 -10.74 0.18
N ALA A 107 14.37 -9.80 1.11
CA ALA A 107 14.15 -10.04 2.53
C ALA A 107 12.68 -10.40 2.84
N ILE A 108 11.72 -9.73 2.20
CA ILE A 108 10.29 -10.04 2.31
C ILE A 108 10.01 -11.44 1.79
N ILE A 109 10.45 -11.76 0.57
CA ILE A 109 10.28 -13.10 -0.02
C ILE A 109 10.89 -14.17 0.88
N GLY A 110 12.14 -13.95 1.34
CA GLY A 110 12.82 -14.85 2.25
C GLY A 110 12.02 -15.08 3.53
N SER A 111 11.52 -14.01 4.16
CA SER A 111 10.73 -14.11 5.40
C SER A 111 9.42 -14.89 5.23
N ILE A 112 8.75 -14.74 4.09
CA ILE A 112 7.51 -15.47 3.77
C ILE A 112 7.80 -16.96 3.63
N LEU A 113 8.91 -17.33 2.99
CA LEU A 113 9.29 -18.72 2.74
C LEU A 113 9.80 -19.47 3.98
N LEU A 114 10.23 -18.75 5.04
CA LEU A 114 10.79 -19.37 6.24
C LEU A 114 9.76 -20.16 7.06
N GLN A 115 8.50 -19.75 7.06
CA GLN A 115 7.46 -20.42 7.84
C GLN A 115 6.09 -20.30 7.19
N ARG A 116 5.25 -21.33 7.35
CA ARG A 116 3.84 -21.23 6.97
C ARG A 116 3.07 -20.45 8.03
N PHE A 117 2.16 -19.59 7.59
CA PHE A 117 1.32 -18.76 8.45
C PHE A 117 -0.05 -18.56 7.82
N ASN A 118 -1.01 -18.12 8.62
CA ASN A 118 -2.32 -17.67 8.15
C ASN A 118 -2.61 -16.33 8.84
N VAL A 119 -2.78 -15.27 8.07
CA VAL A 119 -3.06 -13.94 8.64
C VAL A 119 -4.53 -13.77 9.00
N LEU A 120 -5.41 -14.67 8.57
CA LEU A 120 -6.85 -14.57 8.78
C LEU A 120 -7.24 -14.74 10.25
N GLU A 121 -7.88 -13.73 10.81
CA GLU A 121 -8.56 -13.75 12.10
C GLU A 121 -9.76 -12.80 12.04
N ASN A 122 -10.94 -13.21 12.51
CA ASN A 122 -12.16 -12.40 12.46
C ASN A 122 -12.42 -11.80 11.06
N TYR A 123 -12.26 -12.61 10.01
CA TYR A 123 -12.46 -12.20 8.61
C TYR A 123 -11.46 -11.14 8.10
N LEU A 124 -10.38 -10.90 8.85
CA LEU A 124 -9.39 -9.85 8.59
C LEU A 124 -7.94 -10.35 8.63
N PRO A 125 -7.02 -9.68 7.93
CA PRO A 125 -5.60 -10.00 8.01
C PRO A 125 -4.98 -9.35 9.26
N MET A 126 -4.89 -10.10 10.36
CA MET A 126 -4.37 -9.61 11.65
C MET A 126 -3.23 -10.47 12.23
N ASN A 127 -3.19 -11.77 11.94
CA ASN A 127 -2.22 -12.71 12.53
C ASN A 127 -0.88 -12.76 11.77
N PHE A 128 -0.17 -11.63 11.71
CA PHE A 128 1.12 -11.55 11.03
C PHE A 128 2.28 -12.09 11.89
N PRO A 129 3.11 -13.02 11.37
CA PRO A 129 4.27 -13.48 12.10
C PRO A 129 5.31 -12.37 12.31
N PRO A 130 6.01 -12.32 13.45
CA PRO A 130 6.94 -11.22 13.78
C PRO A 130 8.04 -10.98 12.73
N VAL A 131 8.61 -12.06 12.17
CA VAL A 131 9.68 -11.95 11.15
C VAL A 131 9.16 -11.31 9.86
N VAL A 132 7.96 -11.72 9.43
CA VAL A 132 7.30 -11.21 8.22
C VAL A 132 6.86 -9.76 8.41
N MET A 133 6.36 -9.43 9.60
CA MET A 133 6.04 -8.06 9.98
C MET A 133 7.28 -7.17 9.95
N GLY A 134 8.39 -7.63 10.56
CA GLY A 134 9.66 -6.89 10.61
C GLY A 134 10.24 -6.60 9.22
N THR A 135 10.29 -7.59 8.33
CA THR A 135 10.78 -7.39 6.96
C THR A 135 9.84 -6.53 6.12
N SER A 136 8.52 -6.67 6.28
CA SER A 136 7.54 -5.78 5.65
C SER A 136 7.71 -4.32 6.10
N SER A 137 7.94 -4.08 7.40
CA SER A 137 8.20 -2.74 7.95
C SER A 137 9.44 -2.06 7.35
N MET A 138 10.48 -2.82 7.00
CA MET A 138 11.65 -2.26 6.31
C MET A 138 11.25 -1.59 4.99
N GLY A 139 10.37 -2.23 4.22
CA GLY A 139 9.86 -1.66 2.97
C GLY A 139 8.85 -0.54 3.19
N THR A 140 7.83 -0.80 4.01
CA THR A 140 6.67 0.09 4.16
C THR A 140 6.99 1.40 4.88
N ILE A 141 7.80 1.37 5.95
CA ILE A 141 8.16 2.59 6.70
C ILE A 141 9.05 3.49 5.85
N VAL A 142 10.14 2.94 5.29
CA VAL A 142 11.08 3.72 4.47
C VAL A 142 10.41 4.19 3.18
N GLY A 143 9.63 3.32 2.53
CA GLY A 143 8.87 3.67 1.33
C GLY A 143 7.87 4.79 1.58
N SER A 144 7.10 4.72 2.66
CA SER A 144 6.17 5.81 3.05
C SER A 144 6.92 7.12 3.31
N GLY A 145 8.07 7.06 4.00
CA GLY A 145 8.92 8.23 4.23
C GLY A 145 9.41 8.89 2.94
N VAL A 146 9.81 8.10 1.94
CA VAL A 146 10.21 8.60 0.62
C VAL A 146 9.04 9.27 -0.10
N ILE A 147 7.86 8.65 -0.09
CA ILE A 147 6.67 9.23 -0.74
C ILE A 147 6.31 10.56 -0.06
N LEU A 148 6.25 10.61 1.27
CA LEU A 148 5.95 11.82 2.04
C LEU A 148 6.96 12.94 1.77
N PHE A 149 8.26 12.61 1.76
CA PHE A 149 9.31 13.60 1.49
C PHE A 149 9.13 14.28 0.13
N PHE A 150 8.90 13.50 -0.93
CA PHE A 150 8.73 14.05 -2.28
C PHE A 150 7.37 14.74 -2.47
N ALA A 151 6.30 14.26 -1.83
CA ALA A 151 5.01 14.94 -1.82
C ALA A 151 5.11 16.32 -1.14
N ALA A 152 5.78 16.40 0.03
CA ALA A 152 6.02 17.66 0.73
C ALA A 152 6.90 18.63 -0.08
N LYS A 153 7.96 18.12 -0.72
CA LYS A 153 8.80 18.91 -1.63
C LYS A 153 7.97 19.44 -2.81
N ALA A 154 7.11 18.63 -3.41
CA ALA A 154 6.25 19.06 -4.50
C ALA A 154 5.27 20.16 -4.05
N LEU A 155 4.69 20.04 -2.86
CA LEU A 155 3.80 21.04 -2.26
C LEU A 155 4.48 22.40 -2.08
N LEU A 156 5.73 22.41 -1.61
CA LEU A 156 6.48 23.65 -1.35
C LEU A 156 6.88 24.39 -2.63
N PHE A 157 7.17 23.67 -3.72
CA PHE A 157 7.85 24.27 -4.87
C PHE A 157 7.07 24.29 -6.18
N LYS A 158 6.18 23.33 -6.47
CA LYS A 158 5.65 23.15 -7.85
C LYS A 158 4.23 22.59 -7.97
N GLY A 159 3.55 22.27 -6.86
CA GLY A 159 2.30 21.51 -6.87
C GLY A 159 1.03 22.34 -6.71
N ASN A 160 -0.08 21.80 -7.22
CA ASN A 160 -1.40 22.19 -6.73
C ASN A 160 -1.49 21.81 -5.25
N LYS A 161 -1.45 22.83 -4.38
CA LYS A 161 -1.33 22.67 -2.92
C LYS A 161 -2.41 21.75 -2.35
N ILE A 162 -3.65 21.86 -2.83
CA ILE A 162 -4.78 21.06 -2.33
C ILE A 162 -4.62 19.58 -2.69
N LYS A 163 -4.28 19.28 -3.96
CA LYS A 163 -4.06 17.90 -4.40
C LYS A 163 -2.88 17.25 -3.67
N MET A 164 -1.77 17.98 -3.53
CA MET A 164 -0.59 17.46 -2.82
C MET A 164 -0.85 17.27 -1.33
N SER A 165 -1.56 18.20 -0.68
CA SER A 165 -2.00 18.01 0.72
C SER A 165 -2.90 16.79 0.88
N SER A 166 -3.76 16.50 -0.10
CA SER A 166 -4.63 15.32 -0.07
C SER A 166 -3.82 14.03 -0.16
N VAL A 167 -2.79 13.96 -1.02
CA VAL A 167 -1.87 12.81 -1.08
C VAL A 167 -1.14 12.61 0.26
N ILE A 168 -0.60 13.69 0.85
CA ILE A 168 0.11 13.63 2.13
C ILE A 168 -0.82 13.13 3.24
N LEU A 169 -1.99 13.75 3.38
CA LEU A 169 -2.99 13.36 4.38
C LEU A 169 -3.44 11.92 4.17
N GLY A 170 -3.64 11.49 2.92
CA GLY A 170 -4.00 10.12 2.60
C GLY A 170 -2.98 9.11 3.12
N ILE A 171 -1.69 9.32 2.85
CA ILE A 171 -0.61 8.44 3.33
C ILE A 171 -0.51 8.43 4.85
N VAL A 172 -0.61 9.61 5.47
CA VAL A 172 -0.56 9.73 6.94
C VAL A 172 -1.71 8.97 7.58
N ILE A 173 -2.94 9.15 7.08
CA ILE A 173 -4.13 8.46 7.60
C ILE A 173 -4.00 6.94 7.43
N LEU A 174 -3.56 6.46 6.26
CA LEU A 174 -3.32 5.02 6.02
C LEU A 174 -2.26 4.45 6.99
N GLY A 175 -1.19 5.20 7.24
CA GLY A 175 -0.14 4.80 8.20
C GLY A 175 -0.65 4.72 9.64
N PHE A 176 -1.49 5.68 10.06
CA PHE A 176 -2.16 5.62 11.36
C PHE A 176 -3.13 4.44 11.45
N GLY A 177 -3.86 4.15 10.37
CA GLY A 177 -4.73 2.98 10.23
C GLY A 177 -4.06 1.67 10.62
N GLY A 178 -2.96 1.33 9.94
CA GLY A 178 -2.20 0.11 10.22
C GLY A 178 -1.63 0.05 11.65
N THR A 179 -1.27 1.21 12.22
CA THR A 179 -0.78 1.29 13.61
C THR A 179 -1.91 1.03 14.61
N LEU A 180 -3.09 1.58 14.37
CA LEU A 180 -4.25 1.45 15.26
C LEU A 180 -4.80 0.02 15.29
N VAL A 181 -4.73 -0.73 14.19
CA VAL A 181 -5.04 -2.17 14.17
C VAL A 181 -4.13 -2.96 15.08
N SER A 182 -2.85 -2.63 15.09
CA SER A 182 -1.88 -3.28 15.99
C SER A 182 -2.21 -3.03 17.47
N GLY A 183 -2.98 -1.97 17.77
CA GLY A 183 -3.53 -1.67 19.09
C GLY A 183 -4.94 -2.23 19.34
N GLY A 184 -5.50 -3.02 18.43
CA GLY A 184 -6.83 -3.65 18.55
C GLY A 184 -8.00 -2.83 17.98
N PHE A 185 -7.75 -1.68 17.36
CA PHE A 185 -8.81 -0.81 16.80
C PHE A 185 -9.10 -1.17 15.34
N ILE A 186 -9.88 -2.22 15.12
CA ILE A 186 -10.22 -2.75 13.79
C ILE A 186 -10.99 -1.72 12.95
N GLU A 187 -11.99 -1.05 13.52
CA GLU A 187 -12.79 -0.04 12.80
C GLU A 187 -11.95 1.13 12.28
N ALA A 188 -10.88 1.48 13.00
CA ALA A 188 -9.96 2.51 12.57
C ALA A 188 -9.23 2.15 11.28
N LEU A 189 -8.99 0.86 11.00
CA LEU A 189 -8.42 0.41 9.73
C LEU A 189 -9.32 0.81 8.57
N TYR A 190 -10.58 0.41 8.63
CA TYR A 190 -11.51 0.59 7.53
C TYR A 190 -11.76 2.05 7.22
N ILE A 191 -11.94 2.85 8.27
CA ILE A 191 -12.11 4.30 8.14
C ILE A 191 -10.85 4.92 7.54
N SER A 192 -9.67 4.49 7.99
CA SER A 192 -8.41 5.00 7.46
C SER A 192 -8.17 4.60 6.01
N GLU A 193 -8.51 3.38 5.62
CA GLU A 193 -8.41 2.88 4.24
C GLU A 193 -9.33 3.70 3.33
N PHE A 194 -10.61 3.83 3.72
CA PHE A 194 -11.58 4.58 2.94
C PHE A 194 -11.20 6.06 2.78
N ILE A 195 -10.94 6.76 3.88
CA ILE A 195 -10.58 8.19 3.85
C ILE A 195 -9.24 8.38 3.14
N GLY A 196 -8.25 7.56 3.50
CA GLY A 196 -6.90 7.65 2.98
C GLY A 196 -6.82 7.43 1.48
N MET A 197 -7.47 6.37 0.98
CA MET A 197 -7.56 6.08 -0.45
C MET A 197 -8.39 7.13 -1.20
N SER A 198 -9.48 7.63 -0.62
CA SER A 198 -10.30 8.67 -1.25
C SER A 198 -9.53 9.98 -1.43
N LEU A 199 -8.77 10.40 -0.41
CA LEU A 199 -7.90 11.57 -0.48
C LEU A 199 -6.76 11.36 -1.49
N PHE A 200 -6.18 10.16 -1.52
CA PHE A 200 -5.16 9.82 -2.50
C PHE A 200 -5.72 9.88 -3.92
N LEU A 201 -6.92 9.32 -4.15
CA LEU A 201 -7.61 9.31 -5.42
C LEU A 201 -7.86 10.73 -5.93
N TYR A 202 -8.39 11.61 -5.07
CA TYR A 202 -8.55 13.03 -5.39
C TYR A 202 -7.23 13.72 -5.73
N GLY A 203 -6.16 13.36 -5.01
CA GLY A 203 -4.82 13.89 -5.24
C GLY A 203 -4.24 13.54 -6.62
N ILE A 204 -4.58 12.37 -7.16
CA ILE A 204 -4.03 11.86 -8.44
C ILE A 204 -4.96 11.98 -9.64
N SER A 205 -6.27 12.13 -9.44
CA SER A 205 -7.25 12.39 -10.51
C SER A 205 -7.13 13.81 -11.05
#